data_AF-A0AAW9KNR1-F1
#
_entry.id   AF-A0AAW9KNR1-F1
#
_cell.length_a   1.000
_cell.length_b   1.000
_cell.length_c   1.000
_cell.angle_alpha   90.00
_cell.angle_beta   90.00
_cell.angle_gamma   90.00
#
_symmetry.space_group_name_H-M   'P 1'
#
loop_
_entity.id
_entity.type
_entity.pdbx_description
1 polymer ?
#
loop_
_entity_poly.entity_id
_entity_poly.type
_entity_poly.pdbx_seq_one_letter_code
_entity_poly.pdbx_strand_id
1 'polypeptide(L)' 'MELTAVIIDDEMLTIQSLEKLLPMCNSRIKVLGYATNGKEAFHLISTTKPDIAIVDIN' A
#
# COMPACT_ATOMS: atom_id res chain seq x y z
N MET A 1 15.92 -7.77 6.50
CA MET A 1 14.54 -7.63 6.97
C MET A 1 13.71 -7.19 5.78
N GLU A 2 12.58 -7.86 5.53
CA GLU A 2 11.59 -7.47 4.51
C GLU A 2 10.69 -6.40 5.13
N LEU A 3 10.34 -5.36 4.38
CA LEU A 3 9.42 -4.31 4.78
C LEU A 3 8.07 -4.55 4.11
N THR A 4 7.01 -4.43 4.87
CA THR A 4 5.64 -4.58 4.39
C THR A 4 4.98 -3.23 4.15
N ALA A 5 4.27 -3.11 3.04
CA ALA A 5 3.62 -1.87 2.65
C ALA A 5 2.15 -2.08 2.27
N VAL A 6 1.34 -1.04 2.45
CA VAL A 6 -0.02 -0.93 1.92
C VAL A 6 -0.15 0.38 1.15
N ILE A 7 -1.01 0.39 0.14
CA ILE A 7 -1.26 1.57 -0.72
C ILE A 7 -2.71 2.01 -0.52
N ILE A 8 -2.93 3.30 -0.24
CA ILE A 8 -4.25 3.88 -0.03
C ILE A 8 -4.40 5.09 -0.94
N ASP A 9 -5.23 4.95 -1.96
CA ASP A 9 -5.42 5.92 -3.04
C ASP A 9 -6.77 5.62 -3.72
N ASP A 10 -7.56 6.63 -4.07
CA ASP A 10 -8.85 6.43 -4.73
C ASP A 10 -8.71 6.19 -6.25
N GLU A 11 -7.51 6.39 -6.81
CA GLU A 11 -7.18 6.15 -8.20
C GLU A 11 -6.52 4.77 -8.42
N MET A 12 -7.28 3.85 -9.02
CA MET A 12 -6.78 2.48 -9.32
C MET A 12 -5.53 2.44 -10.21
N LEU A 13 -5.34 3.42 -11.11
CA LEU A 13 -4.13 3.49 -11.94
C LEU A 13 -2.88 3.77 -11.11
N THR A 14 -3.01 4.63 -10.08
CA THR A 14 -1.93 4.95 -9.14
C THR A 14 -1.59 3.72 -8.30
N ILE A 15 -2.60 3.02 -7.77
CA ILE A 15 -2.42 1.75 -7.05
C ILE A 15 -1.63 0.74 -7.90
N GLN A 16 -2.12 0.44 -9.11
CA GLN A 16 -1.50 -0.57 -9.99
C GLN A 16 -0.07 -0.20 -10.39
N SER A 17 0.23 1.10 -10.51
CA SER A 17 1.57 1.58 -10.82
C SER A 17 2.50 1.38 -9.63
N LEU A 18 2.07 1.77 -8.42
CA LEU A 18 2.84 1.63 -7.20
C LEU A 18 3.08 0.15 -6.83
N GLU A 19 2.09 -0.73 -7.00
CA GLU A 19 2.25 -2.17 -6.78
C GLU A 19 3.38 -2.78 -7.63
N LYS A 20 3.57 -2.28 -8.85
CA LYS A 20 4.65 -2.74 -9.75
C LYS A 20 5.98 -2.06 -9.44
N LEU A 21 5.97 -0.75 -9.19
CA LEU A 21 7.19 0.04 -9.02
C LEU A 21 7.89 -0.24 -7.70
N LEU A 22 7.16 -0.44 -6.59
CA LEU A 22 7.77 -0.61 -5.27
C LEU A 22 8.72 -1.83 -5.21
N PRO A 23 8.34 -3.04 -5.67
CA PRO A 23 9.26 -4.18 -5.71
C PRO A 23 10.42 -3.99 -6.71
N MET A 24 10.23 -3.20 -7.79
CA MET A 24 11.28 -2.88 -8.76
C MET A 24 12.32 -1.92 -8.18
N CYS A 25 11.90 -0.91 -7.41
CA CYS A 25 12.78 0.04 -6.75
C CYS A 25 13.53 -0.58 -5.57
N ASN A 26 12.87 -1.46 -4.82
CA ASN A 26 13.47 -2.16 -3.69
C ASN A 26 12.81 -3.51 -3.49
N SER A 27 13.53 -4.58 -3.84
CA SER A 27 13.06 -5.97 -3.72
C SER A 27 12.77 -6.42 -2.29
N ARG A 28 13.12 -5.62 -1.28
CA ARG A 28 12.77 -5.87 0.12
C ARG A 28 11.41 -5.31 0.52
N ILE A 29 10.69 -4.62 -0.38
CA ILE A 29 9.34 -4.13 -0.12
C ILE A 29 8.32 -5.12 -0.67
N LYS A 30 7.42 -5.58 0.20
CA LYS A 30 6.29 -6.43 -0.14
C LYS A 30 4.99 -5.67 0.08
N VAL A 31 4.20 -5.49 -0.98
CA VAL A 31 2.87 -4.90 -0.88
C VAL A 31 1.89 -5.97 -0.39
N LEU A 32 1.19 -5.69 0.72
CA LEU A 32 0.23 -6.59 1.35
C LEU A 32 -1.20 -6.40 0.83
N GLY A 33 -1.47 -5.25 0.21
CA GLY A 33 -2.75 -4.93 -0.39
C GLY A 33 -2.92 -3.42 -0.58
N TYR A 34 -4.11 -3.04 -1.04
CA TYR A 34 -4.50 -1.66 -1.23
C TYR A 34 -5.91 -1.39 -0.70
N ALA A 35 -6.25 -0.10 -0.56
CA ALA A 35 -7.57 0.39 -0.22
C ALA A 35 -7.91 1.63 -1.04
N THR A 36 -9.18 1.81 -1.39
CA THR A 36 -9.64 2.97 -2.18
C THR A 36 -10.37 4.03 -1.36
N ASN A 37 -10.49 3.81 -0.04
CA ASN A 37 -11.12 4.73 0.88
C ASN A 37 -10.62 4.50 2.33
N GLY A 38 -10.92 5.46 3.21
CA GLY A 38 -10.47 5.43 4.61
C GLY A 38 -11.00 4.25 5.43
N LYS A 39 -12.19 3.73 5.12
CA LYS A 39 -12.77 2.59 5.87
C LYS A 39 -12.05 1.29 5.54
N GLU A 40 -11.81 1.04 4.26
CA GLU A 40 -10.98 -0.08 3.78
C GLU A 40 -9.54 0.06 4.29
N ALA A 41 -8.97 1.26 4.24
CA ALA A 41 -7.63 1.55 4.73
C ALA A 41 -7.47 1.20 6.20
N PHE A 42 -8.41 1.64 7.04
CA PHE A 42 -8.40 1.35 8.46
C PHE A 42 -8.48 -0.16 8.74
N HIS A 43 -9.35 -0.87 8.03
CA HIS A 43 -9.44 -2.33 8.14
C HIS A 43 -8.15 -3.02 7.70
N LEU A 44 -7.59 -2.62 6.55
CA LEU A 44 -6.37 -3.18 5.99
C LEU A 44 -5.17 -2.97 6.93
N ILE A 45 -4.97 -1.75 7.43
CA ILE A 45 -3.86 -1.43 8.35
C ILE A 45 -4.02 -2.20 9.67
N SER A 46 -5.23 -2.25 10.23
CA SER A 46 -5.49 -2.92 11.51
C SER A 46 -5.28 -4.43 11.45
N THR A 47 -5.56 -5.04 10.30
CA THR A 47 -5.44 -6.50 10.08
C THR A 47 -4.03 -6.91 9.66
N THR A 48 -3.39 -6.16 8.77
CA THR A 48 -2.08 -6.51 8.21
C THR A 48 -0.90 -5.98 9.01
N LYS A 49 -1.09 -4.92 9.81
CA LYS A 49 -0.05 -4.23 10.59
C LYS A 49 1.23 -3.96 9.76
N PRO A 50 1.12 -3.21 8.65
CA PRO A 50 2.23 -2.99 7.75
C PRO A 50 3.29 -2.06 8.38
N ASP A 51 4.53 -2.14 7.91
CA ASP A 51 5.61 -1.24 8.31
C ASP A 51 5.46 0.16 7.69
N ILE A 52 4.85 0.21 6.49
CA ILE A 52 4.71 1.42 5.67
C ILE A 52 3.27 1.53 5.17
N ALA A 53 2.70 2.74 5.27
CA ALA A 53 1.47 3.11 4.58
C ALA A 53 1.77 4.24 3.60
N ILE A 54 1.40 4.05 2.33
CA ILE A 54 1.45 5.09 1.30
C ILE A 54 0.02 5.59 1.14
N VAL A 55 -0.21 6.87 1.45
CA VAL A 55 -1.56 7.44 1.58
C VAL A 55 -1.66 8.71 0.77
N ASP A 56 -2.64 8.77 -0.12
CA ASP A 56 -3.07 10.02 -0.75
C ASP A 56 -3.86 10.90 0.25
N ILE A 57 -3.60 12.22 0.25
CA ILE A 57 -4.10 13.18 1.27
C ILE A 57 -4.98 14.26 0.64
N ASN A 58 -5.86 13.88 -0.29
CA ASN A 58 -6.85 14.80 -0.84
C ASN A 58 -7.95 15.20 0.16
#